data_AF-A0A357B540-F1
#
_entry.id   AF-A0A357B540-F1
#
_cell.length_a   1.000
_cell.length_b   1.000
_cell.length_c   1.000
_cell.angle_alpha   90.00
_cell.angle_beta   90.00
_cell.angle_gamma   90.00
#
_symmetry.space_group_name_H-M   'P 1'
#
loop_
_entity.id
_entity.type
_entity.pdbx_description
1 polymer ?
#
loop_
_entity_poly.entity_id
_entity_poly.type
_entity_poly.pdbx_seq_one_letter_code
_entity_poly.pdbx_strand_id
1 'polypeptide(L)'
;MKRFIDIHNRQIRLTDERQEHIETDHPEMFGQVNKIQEVLSDPDIIVRSKTDPDVELFYRHYDITPVTEKYLCVVVKILVEDAFIITAYFTDTIKRGEVLWERK
;
A
#
# COMPACT_ATOMS: atom_id res chain seq x y z
N MET A 1 5.60 -8.11 -14.20
CA MET A 1 4.28 -7.93 -13.54
C MET A 1 4.14 -8.86 -12.34
N LYS A 2 3.98 -8.30 -11.14
CA LYS A 2 3.75 -9.02 -9.88
C LYS A 2 2.27 -9.01 -9.49
N ARG A 3 1.83 -10.01 -8.73
CA ARG A 3 0.47 -10.10 -8.20
C ARG A 3 0.53 -10.43 -6.72
N PHE A 4 -0.30 -9.75 -5.95
CA PHE A 4 -0.43 -9.91 -4.51
C PHE A 4 -1.89 -10.23 -4.17
N ILE A 5 -2.11 -10.77 -2.99
CA ILE A 5 -3.44 -10.99 -2.43
C ILE A 5 -3.56 -10.13 -1.19
N ASP A 6 -4.64 -9.36 -1.08
CA ASP A 6 -4.91 -8.56 0.11
C ASP A 6 -5.68 -9.34 1.19
N ILE A 7 -5.89 -8.71 2.35
CA ILE A 7 -6.68 -9.26 3.46
C ILE A 7 -8.13 -9.62 3.08
N HIS A 8 -8.67 -9.04 2.00
CA HIS A 8 -10.00 -9.33 1.46
C HIS A 8 -9.98 -10.40 0.36
N ASN A 9 -8.84 -11.07 0.15
CA ASN A 9 -8.64 -12.08 -0.88
C ASN A 9 -8.82 -11.55 -2.32
N ARG A 10 -8.60 -10.25 -2.54
CA ARG A 10 -8.59 -9.60 -3.86
C ARG A 10 -7.22 -9.71 -4.48
N GLN A 11 -7.17 -9.97 -5.78
CA GLN A 11 -5.92 -10.02 -6.53
C GLN A 11 -5.49 -8.61 -6.96
N ILE A 12 -4.38 -8.13 -6.42
CA ILE A 12 -3.84 -6.80 -6.70
C ILE A 12 -2.59 -6.93 -7.58
N ARG A 13 -2.58 -6.26 -8.74
CA ARG A 13 -1.43 -6.24 -9.65
C ARG A 13 -0.49 -5.06 -9.41
N LEU A 14 0.80 -5.32 -9.57
CA LEU A 14 1.84 -4.32 -9.71
C LEU A 14 2.49 -4.49 -11.08
N THR A 15 2.30 -3.51 -11.96
CA THR A 15 2.97 -3.48 -13.26
C THR A 15 4.41 -3.03 -13.10
N ASP A 16 5.27 -3.43 -14.03
CA ASP A 16 6.69 -3.08 -13.97
C ASP A 16 6.90 -1.56 -14.10
N GLU A 17 6.07 -0.90 -14.94
CA GLU A 17 5.99 0.57 -15.03
C GLU A 17 5.64 1.23 -13.67
N ARG A 18 4.68 0.69 -12.93
CA ARG A 18 4.30 1.23 -11.62
C ARG A 18 5.37 0.97 -10.57
N GLN A 19 6.05 -0.17 -10.64
CA GLN A 19 7.17 -0.45 -9.76
C GLN A 19 8.32 0.54 -10.01
N GLU A 20 8.69 0.78 -11.26
CA GLU A 20 9.72 1.76 -11.63
C GLU A 20 9.35 3.18 -11.19
N HIS A 21 8.08 3.58 -11.38
CA HIS A 21 7.59 4.87 -10.91
C HIS A 21 7.70 5.00 -9.38
N ILE A 22 7.33 3.96 -8.62
CA ILE A 22 7.48 3.94 -7.16
C ILE A 22 8.94 4.07 -6.76
N GLU A 23 9.85 3.30 -7.37
CA GLU A 23 11.27 3.31 -7.02
C GLU A 23 11.97 4.62 -7.43
N THR A 24 11.46 5.30 -8.47
CA THR A 24 11.97 6.60 -8.94
C THR A 24 11.50 7.75 -8.03
N ASP A 25 10.21 7.80 -7.71
CA ASP A 25 9.62 8.86 -6.88
C ASP A 25 9.93 8.66 -5.39
N HIS A 26 10.12 7.40 -4.97
CA HIS A 26 10.41 6.98 -3.61
C HIS A 26 11.61 6.03 -3.57
N PRO A 27 12.86 6.55 -3.66
CA PRO A 27 14.08 5.72 -3.65
C PRO A 27 14.18 4.76 -2.45
N GLU A 28 13.55 5.09 -1.32
CA GLU A 28 13.46 4.24 -0.13
C GLU A 28 12.67 2.94 -0.33
N MET A 29 11.88 2.85 -1.41
CA MET A 29 11.13 1.65 -1.78
C MET A 29 11.96 0.63 -2.55
N PHE A 30 13.19 0.97 -2.95
CA PHE A 30 14.07 0.04 -3.65
C PHE A 30 14.32 -1.23 -2.83
N GLY A 31 14.00 -2.39 -3.40
CA GLY A 31 14.09 -3.68 -2.71
C GLY A 31 13.02 -3.94 -1.63
N GLN A 32 12.05 -3.03 -1.43
CA GLN A 32 10.99 -3.16 -0.41
C GLN A 32 9.69 -3.79 -0.95
N VAL A 33 9.71 -4.36 -2.16
CA VAL A 33 8.53 -4.98 -2.78
C VAL A 33 7.92 -6.08 -1.92
N ASN A 34 8.72 -6.83 -1.17
CA ASN A 34 8.21 -7.87 -0.26
C ASN A 34 7.32 -7.27 0.85
N LYS A 35 7.65 -6.08 1.35
CA LYS A 35 6.83 -5.37 2.34
C LYS A 35 5.49 -4.92 1.78
N ILE A 36 5.41 -4.62 0.49
CA ILE A 36 4.12 -4.32 -0.16
C ILE A 36 3.18 -5.51 -0.02
N GLN A 37 3.67 -6.74 -0.24
CA GLN A 37 2.86 -7.94 -0.05
C GLN A 37 2.38 -8.07 1.40
N GLU A 38 3.27 -7.87 2.37
CA GLU A 38 2.94 -7.93 3.80
C GLU A 38 1.86 -6.91 4.20
N VAL A 39 2.00 -5.66 3.73
CA VAL A 39 1.01 -4.58 3.98
C VAL A 39 -0.36 -4.94 3.40
N LEU A 40 -0.41 -5.56 2.22
CA LEU A 40 -1.67 -5.95 1.61
C LEU A 40 -2.32 -7.12 2.35
N SER A 41 -1.54 -8.14 2.72
CA SER A 41 -2.06 -9.36 3.35
C SER A 41 -2.40 -9.20 4.84
N ASP A 42 -1.67 -8.35 5.54
CA ASP A 42 -1.81 -8.13 6.98
C ASP A 42 -1.52 -6.64 7.28
N PRO A 43 -2.43 -5.73 6.87
CA PRO A 43 -2.33 -4.32 7.23
C PRO A 43 -2.53 -4.13 8.74
N ASP A 44 -2.20 -2.94 9.23
CA ASP A 44 -2.63 -2.46 10.54
C ASP A 44 -3.90 -1.64 10.41
N ILE A 45 -4.00 -0.81 9.36
CA ILE A 45 -5.15 0.06 9.09
C ILE A 45 -5.39 0.14 7.58
N ILE A 46 -6.65 0.12 7.18
CA ILE A 46 -7.09 0.43 5.80
C ILE A 46 -7.97 1.68 5.84
N VAL A 47 -7.61 2.67 5.02
CA VAL A 47 -8.34 3.94 4.91
C VAL A 47 -8.80 4.15 3.48
N ARG A 48 -10.08 4.49 3.28
CA ARG A 48 -10.58 4.97 1.98
C ARG A 48 -10.16 6.41 1.75
N SER A 49 -9.68 6.70 0.55
CA SER A 49 -9.34 8.07 0.15
C SER A 49 -10.56 8.98 0.19
N LYS A 50 -10.37 10.23 0.62
CA LYS A 50 -11.44 11.25 0.61
C LYS A 50 -11.78 11.75 -0.80
N THR A 51 -10.83 11.65 -1.72
CA THR A 51 -10.95 12.25 -3.06
C THR A 51 -11.38 11.24 -4.11
N ASP A 52 -11.17 9.95 -3.89
CA ASP A 52 -11.50 8.88 -4.82
C ASP A 52 -12.04 7.67 -4.03
N PRO A 53 -13.34 7.35 -4.13
CA PRO A 53 -13.94 6.26 -3.37
C PRO A 53 -13.42 4.87 -3.77
N ASP A 54 -12.84 4.77 -4.98
CA ASP A 54 -12.23 3.55 -5.52
C ASP A 54 -10.79 3.38 -5.06
N VAL A 55 -10.26 4.28 -4.23
CA VAL A 55 -8.88 4.22 -3.73
C VAL A 55 -8.85 3.88 -2.24
N GLU A 56 -8.15 2.79 -1.94
CA GLU A 56 -7.88 2.33 -0.59
C GLU A 56 -6.39 2.47 -0.28
N LEU A 57 -6.09 2.90 0.95
CA LEU A 57 -4.74 3.10 1.47
C LEU A 57 -4.51 2.10 2.59
N PHE A 58 -3.58 1.18 2.36
CA PHE A 58 -3.17 0.18 3.32
C PHE A 58 -1.95 0.70 4.07
N TYR A 59 -2.03 0.66 5.39
CA TYR A 59 -0.96 1.08 6.28
C TYR A 59 -0.51 -0.12 7.11
N ARG A 60 0.80 -0.31 7.19
CA ARG A 60 1.42 -1.19 8.18
C ARG A 60 2.58 -0.47 8.85
N HIS A 61 2.61 -0.52 10.17
CA HIS A 61 3.68 -0.01 10.98
C HIS A 61 4.90 -0.94 10.92
N TYR A 62 6.09 -0.35 10.79
CA TYR A 62 7.35 -1.07 10.87
C TYR A 62 8.26 -0.39 11.90
N ASP A 63 8.47 -1.08 13.02
CA ASP A 63 9.33 -0.62 14.12
C ASP A 63 10.79 -0.41 13.67
N ILE A 64 11.21 -1.15 12.64
CA ILE A 64 12.54 -1.05 12.03
C ILE A 64 12.38 -0.86 10.52
N THR A 65 12.68 0.35 10.02
CA THR A 65 12.90 0.60 8.59
C THR A 65 14.33 1.09 8.33
N PRO A 66 14.81 1.14 7.07
CA PRO A 66 16.16 1.62 6.75
C PRO A 66 16.47 3.04 7.23
N VAL A 67 15.45 3.82 7.60
CA VAL A 67 15.59 5.23 7.97
C VAL A 67 15.18 5.51 9.44
N THR A 68 14.05 4.96 9.91
CA THR A 68 13.46 5.14 11.27
C THR A 68 12.24 4.21 11.48
N GLU A 69 11.54 4.26 12.61
CA GLU A 69 10.19 3.69 12.77
C GLU A 69 9.20 4.43 11.84
N LYS A 70 8.56 3.72 10.90
CA LYS A 70 7.65 4.34 9.91
C LYS A 70 6.50 3.41 9.52
N TYR A 71 5.42 4.01 9.03
CA TYR A 71 4.38 3.29 8.30
C TYR A 71 4.79 3.11 6.84
N LEU A 72 4.58 1.92 6.28
CA LEU A 72 4.52 1.74 4.85
C LEU A 72 3.06 1.94 4.40
N CYS A 73 2.86 2.92 3.52
CA CYS A 73 1.57 3.19 2.89
C CYS A 73 1.58 2.59 1.49
N VAL A 74 0.62 1.70 1.20
CA VAL A 74 0.37 1.15 -0.15
C VAL A 74 -0.97 1.67 -0.64
N VAL A 75 -0.97 2.40 -1.75
CA VAL A 75 -2.16 3.00 -2.35
C VAL A 75 -2.64 2.11 -3.49
N VAL A 76 -3.86 1.60 -3.36
CA VAL A 76 -4.46 0.67 -4.31
C VAL A 76 -5.72 1.29 -4.89
N LYS A 77 -5.87 1.21 -6.22
CA LYS A 77 -7.15 1.46 -6.88
C LYS A 77 -7.90 0.14 -7.05
N ILE A 78 -9.11 0.10 -6.53
CA ILE A 78 -10.04 -1.03 -6.57
C ILE A 78 -11.12 -0.72 -7.60
N LEU A 79 -11.16 -1.47 -8.69
CA LEU A 79 -12.20 -1.44 -9.71
C LEU A 79 -13.05 -2.71 -9.59
N VAL A 80 -14.19 -2.75 -10.29
CA VAL A 80 -15.14 -3.87 -10.23
C VAL A 80 -14.50 -5.22 -10.59
N GLU A 81 -13.58 -5.23 -11.56
CA GLU A 81 -12.95 -6.46 -12.08
C GLU A 81 -11.42 -6.44 -12.00
N ASP A 82 -10.82 -5.39 -11.43
CA ASP A 82 -9.36 -5.22 -11.38
C ASP A 82 -8.94 -4.44 -10.14
N ALA A 83 -7.74 -4.70 -9.64
CA ALA A 83 -7.16 -3.91 -8.56
C ALA A 83 -5.66 -3.75 -8.79
N PHE A 84 -5.14 -2.54 -8.66
CA PHE A 84 -3.73 -2.28 -8.93
C PHE A 84 -3.13 -1.24 -8.00
N ILE A 85 -1.83 -1.37 -7.75
CA ILE A 85 -1.08 -0.42 -6.94
C ILE A 85 -0.79 0.85 -7.76
N ILE A 86 -1.18 2.00 -7.22
CA ILE A 86 -0.89 3.32 -7.79
C ILE A 86 0.51 3.76 -7.37
N THR A 87 0.78 3.71 -6.07
CA THR A 87 2.06 4.09 -5.45
C THR A 87 2.23 3.42 -4.08
N ALA A 88 3.45 3.37 -3.57
CA ALA A 88 3.77 2.96 -2.20
C ALA A 88 4.94 3.79 -1.68
N TYR A 89 4.92 4.14 -0.39
CA TYR A 89 5.97 4.97 0.21
C TYR A 89 5.94 4.88 1.75
N PHE A 90 7.07 5.21 2.38
CA PHE A 90 7.12 5.31 3.85
C PHE A 90 6.63 6.67 4.33
N THR A 91 5.89 6.68 5.43
CA THR A 91 5.33 7.90 6.03
C THR A 91 5.21 7.76 7.54
N ASP A 92 5.28 8.90 8.24
CA ASP A 92 5.14 8.95 9.69
C ASP A 92 3.66 9.18 10.10
N THR A 93 2.76 9.32 9.11
CA THR A 93 1.36 9.71 9.34
C THR A 93 0.38 8.89 8.52
N ILE A 94 -0.75 8.54 9.14
CA ILE A 94 -1.89 7.94 8.45
C ILE A 94 -2.75 9.05 7.86
N LYS A 95 -3.10 8.94 6.57
CA LYS A 95 -3.95 9.96 5.92
C LYS A 95 -5.35 9.95 6.53
N ARG A 96 -5.95 11.13 6.61
CA ARG A 96 -7.34 11.28 7.04
C ARG A 96 -8.28 10.75 5.96
N GLY A 97 -9.18 9.85 6.32
CA GLY A 97 -10.21 9.28 5.46
C GLY A 97 -11.22 8.46 6.27
N GLU A 98 -12.05 7.69 5.57
CA GLU A 98 -12.93 6.71 6.22
C GLU A 98 -12.11 5.46 6.54
N VAL A 99 -12.04 5.07 7.82
CA VAL A 99 -11.36 3.84 8.23
C VAL A 99 -12.26 2.67 7.86
N LEU A 100 -11.78 1.85 6.91
CA LEU A 100 -12.49 0.66 6.45
C LEU A 100 -12.20 -0.54 7.34
N TRP A 101 -10.98 -0.60 7.87
CA TRP A 101 -10.51 -1.68 8.71
C TRP A 101 -9.37 -1.22 9.61
N GLU A 102 -9.31 -1.75 10.82
CA GLU A 102 -8.24 -1.50 11.79
C GLU A 102 -8.00 -2.79 12.58
N ARG A 103 -6.73 -3.17 12.71
CA ARG A 103 -6.30 -4.34 13.47
C ARG A 103 -6.58 -4.09 14.96
N LYS A 104 -7.31 -5.01 15.58
CA LYS A 104 -7.57 -5.01 17.02
C LYS A 104 -6.45 -5.68 17.81
#